data_AF-A0A9E8RYZ9-F1
#
_entry.id   AF-A0A9E8RYZ9-F1
#
_cell.length_a   1.000
_cell.length_b   1.000
_cell.length_c   1.000
_cell.angle_alpha   90.00
_cell.angle_beta   90.00
_cell.angle_gamma   90.00
#
_symmetry.space_group_name_H-M   'P 1'
#
loop_
_entity.id
_entity.type
_entity.pdbx_description
1 polymer ?
#
loop_
_entity_poly.entity_id
_entity_poly.type
_entity_poly.pdbx_seq_one_letter_code
_entity_poly.pdbx_strand_id
1 'polypeptide(L)'
;MHARELRRLSIEQLLKLKPEVVLNHFSEQPYSSYTLIEFYKELYRKLKMDRTTKYDGLLNETKGNLIQALIQYGTYLKMEGKKDQRVAKDCLKEALRIDRNLPIAHYRIGFLAYQEKRYDEALIHFQQALSIPEGNIETKYALNERQKRYAKLYFINCSLHLATELNETLDSFDDEIEPLPGYDFSPYFDMIHRNEEYLGRHKIITRDGETFCFKDEIDEYLDQENTIVLYFSDHENVVCFNGKQRTLHKNRAELLRYLLLYGKNTRPIMMRDLSDLISTHQTGDQNNDAYRQAIRRLRDDLEQIGLSRQLIKSKPYDGIPGYYFTDDIPFTIIHRPDVDFILP
;
A
#
# COMPACT_ATOMS: atom_id res chain seq x y z
N MET A 1 14.37 -1.72 -19.66
CA MET A 1 15.48 -2.69 -19.49
C MET A 1 14.87 -4.04 -19.15
N HIS A 2 15.22 -5.11 -19.86
CA HIS A 2 14.60 -6.42 -19.68
C HIS A 2 15.39 -7.30 -18.68
N ALA A 3 14.70 -8.20 -17.96
CA ALA A 3 15.32 -9.11 -16.97
C ALA A 3 16.49 -9.94 -17.53
N ARG A 4 16.52 -10.21 -18.84
CA ARG A 4 17.64 -10.89 -19.51
C ARG A 4 18.92 -10.07 -19.57
N GLU A 5 18.83 -8.75 -19.62
CA GLU A 5 19.97 -7.84 -19.68
C GLU A 5 20.65 -7.76 -18.29
N LEU A 6 19.84 -7.63 -17.24
CA LEU A 6 20.30 -7.63 -15.84
C LEU A 6 21.15 -8.86 -15.50
N ARG A 7 20.75 -10.04 -15.98
CA ARG A 7 21.45 -11.31 -15.71
C ARG A 7 22.91 -11.32 -16.17
N ARG A 8 23.23 -10.59 -17.23
CA ARG A 8 24.57 -10.53 -17.83
C ARG A 8 25.54 -9.64 -17.06
N LEU A 9 25.03 -8.77 -16.20
CA LEU A 9 25.84 -7.78 -15.49
C LEU A 9 26.53 -8.39 -14.26
N SER A 10 27.71 -7.88 -13.91
CA SER A 10 28.38 -8.18 -12.64
C SER A 10 27.71 -7.44 -11.47
N ILE A 11 28.04 -7.82 -10.23
CA ILE A 11 27.57 -7.10 -9.02
C ILE A 11 27.94 -5.61 -9.11
N GLU A 12 29.17 -5.29 -9.50
CA GLU A 12 29.64 -3.89 -9.60
C GLU A 12 28.90 -3.11 -10.69
N GLN A 13 28.59 -3.75 -11.82
CA GLN A 13 27.79 -3.12 -12.88
C GLN A 13 26.34 -2.87 -12.42
N LEU A 14 25.74 -3.81 -11.70
CA LEU A 14 24.41 -3.61 -11.11
C LEU A 14 24.40 -2.47 -10.10
N LEU A 15 25.43 -2.35 -9.26
CA LEU A 15 25.53 -1.27 -8.29
C LEU A 15 25.66 0.10 -8.96
N LYS A 16 26.34 0.19 -10.10
CA LYS A 16 26.38 1.42 -10.92
C LYS A 16 25.02 1.80 -11.51
N LEU A 17 24.17 0.82 -11.82
CA LEU A 17 22.81 1.04 -12.34
C LEU A 17 21.76 1.33 -11.25
N LYS A 18 22.02 0.93 -9.99
CA LYS A 18 21.08 1.11 -8.86
C LYS A 18 20.48 2.53 -8.80
N PRO A 19 21.26 3.63 -8.90
CA PRO A 19 20.71 4.98 -8.81
C PRO A 19 19.65 5.24 -9.89
N GLU A 20 19.95 4.90 -11.15
CA GLU A 20 19.05 5.12 -12.27
C GLU A 20 17.74 4.32 -12.15
N VAL A 21 17.83 3.05 -11.74
CA VAL A 21 16.64 2.18 -11.58
C VAL A 21 15.73 2.71 -10.47
N VAL A 22 16.31 3.08 -9.32
CA VAL A 22 15.54 3.68 -8.20
C VAL A 22 14.94 5.02 -8.61
N LEU A 23 15.69 5.86 -9.35
CA LEU A 23 15.21 7.15 -9.85
C LEU A 23 14.00 6.98 -10.75
N ASN A 24 14.06 6.05 -11.70
CA ASN A 24 12.98 5.79 -12.63
C ASN A 24 11.71 5.29 -11.94
N HIS A 25 11.85 4.49 -10.88
CA HIS A 25 10.72 4.06 -10.05
C HIS A 25 10.10 5.22 -9.27
N PHE A 26 10.93 6.02 -8.61
CA PHE A 26 10.42 7.18 -7.87
C PHE A 26 9.73 8.19 -8.80
N SER A 27 10.32 8.43 -9.97
CA SER A 27 9.75 9.26 -11.03
C SER A 27 8.65 8.53 -11.82
N GLU A 28 8.08 7.44 -11.32
CA GLU A 28 6.89 6.79 -11.87
C GLU A 28 6.96 6.55 -13.39
N GLN A 29 8.14 6.19 -13.90
CA GLN A 29 8.29 5.85 -15.31
C GLN A 29 7.49 4.56 -15.59
N PRO A 30 6.97 4.36 -16.82
CA PRO A 30 6.24 3.13 -17.16
C PRO A 30 7.05 1.87 -16.85
N TYR A 31 6.42 0.86 -16.26
CA TYR A 31 7.03 -0.44 -15.90
C TYR A 31 8.18 -0.35 -14.89
N SER A 32 8.35 0.79 -14.22
CA SER A 32 9.48 1.03 -13.32
C SER A 32 9.40 0.18 -12.05
N SER A 33 8.20 -0.12 -11.55
CA SER A 33 7.97 -1.00 -10.40
C SER A 33 8.46 -2.43 -10.67
N TYR A 34 8.07 -2.98 -11.82
CA TYR A 34 8.54 -4.29 -12.28
C TYR A 34 10.06 -4.30 -12.49
N THR A 35 10.60 -3.24 -13.11
CA THR A 35 12.05 -3.12 -13.35
C THR A 35 12.84 -3.08 -12.05
N LEU A 36 12.33 -2.37 -11.03
CA LEU A 36 12.95 -2.29 -9.71
C LEU A 36 12.99 -3.65 -9.02
N ILE A 37 11.88 -4.39 -9.09
CA ILE A 37 11.78 -5.74 -8.53
C ILE A 37 12.78 -6.68 -9.22
N GLU A 38 12.79 -6.72 -10.55
CA GLU A 38 13.71 -7.59 -11.30
C GLU A 38 15.19 -7.23 -11.06
N PHE A 39 15.48 -5.94 -10.91
CA PHE A 39 16.80 -5.45 -10.52
C PHE A 39 17.23 -6.00 -9.15
N TYR A 40 16.40 -5.82 -8.11
CA TYR A 40 16.73 -6.28 -6.77
C TYR A 40 16.76 -7.79 -6.66
N LYS A 41 15.91 -8.52 -7.40
CA LYS A 41 15.96 -9.98 -7.50
C LYS A 41 17.30 -10.46 -8.04
N GLU A 42 17.75 -9.89 -9.15
CA GLU A 42 19.00 -10.31 -9.77
C GLU A 42 20.21 -9.93 -8.92
N LEU A 43 20.20 -8.74 -8.31
CA LEU A 43 21.24 -8.32 -7.37
C LEU A 43 21.29 -9.26 -6.16
N TYR A 44 20.15 -9.53 -5.52
CA TYR A 44 20.05 -10.44 -4.38
C TYR A 44 20.55 -11.85 -4.73
N ARG A 45 20.15 -12.38 -5.89
CA ARG A 45 20.60 -13.68 -6.39
C ARG A 45 22.12 -13.75 -6.53
N LYS A 46 22.75 -12.74 -7.13
CA LYS A 46 24.21 -12.71 -7.32
C LYS A 46 24.94 -12.54 -5.99
N LEU A 47 24.48 -11.65 -5.12
CA LEU A 47 25.05 -11.46 -3.79
C LEU A 47 24.99 -12.74 -2.96
N LYS A 48 23.87 -13.48 -3.02
CA LYS A 48 23.72 -14.77 -2.32
C LYS A 48 24.63 -15.89 -2.87
N MET A 49 24.98 -15.83 -4.17
CA MET A 49 25.89 -16.79 -4.80
C MET A 49 27.36 -16.44 -4.59
N ASP A 50 27.65 -15.18 -4.25
CA ASP A 50 28.99 -14.74 -3.92
C ASP A 50 29.44 -15.38 -2.60
N ARG A 51 30.58 -16.07 -2.63
CA ARG A 51 31.14 -16.76 -1.45
C ARG A 51 32.07 -15.87 -0.64
N THR A 52 32.20 -14.60 -1.00
CA THR A 52 33.07 -13.66 -0.30
C THR A 52 32.27 -12.91 0.75
N THR A 53 32.90 -12.55 1.87
CA THR A 53 32.28 -11.71 2.92
C THR A 53 32.22 -10.23 2.53
N LYS A 54 32.71 -9.87 1.32
CA LYS A 54 32.79 -8.48 0.83
C LYS A 54 31.43 -7.78 0.82
N TYR A 55 30.34 -8.54 0.67
CA TYR A 55 29.02 -7.98 0.43
C TYR A 55 27.94 -8.36 1.47
N ASP A 56 28.31 -8.87 2.65
CA ASP A 56 27.34 -9.34 3.64
C ASP A 56 26.34 -8.25 4.08
N GLY A 57 26.83 -7.02 4.31
CA GLY A 57 25.97 -5.88 4.63
C GLY A 57 25.01 -5.53 3.49
N LEU A 58 25.53 -5.54 2.25
CA LEU A 58 24.75 -5.25 1.05
C LEU A 58 23.73 -6.37 0.75
N LEU A 59 24.02 -7.62 1.08
CA LEU A 59 23.11 -8.75 0.92
C LEU A 59 21.85 -8.56 1.78
N ASN A 60 22.02 -8.23 3.06
CA ASN A 60 20.91 -7.96 3.97
C ASN A 60 20.11 -6.72 3.54
N GLU A 61 20.80 -5.64 3.16
CA GLU A 61 20.15 -4.44 2.63
C GLU A 61 19.33 -4.74 1.37
N THR A 62 19.91 -5.49 0.42
CA THR A 62 19.25 -5.88 -0.83
C THR A 62 18.07 -6.81 -0.57
N LYS A 63 18.17 -7.72 0.42
CA LYS A 63 17.05 -8.54 0.88
C LYS A 63 15.88 -7.66 1.34
N GLY A 64 16.16 -6.68 2.21
CA GLY A 64 15.15 -5.75 2.73
C GLY A 64 14.49 -4.91 1.63
N ASN A 65 15.30 -4.36 0.71
CA ASN A 65 14.80 -3.58 -0.43
C ASN A 65 13.94 -4.42 -1.37
N LEU A 66 14.32 -5.68 -1.62
CA LEU A 66 13.54 -6.60 -2.44
C LEU A 66 12.20 -6.93 -1.77
N ILE A 67 12.19 -7.28 -0.48
CA ILE A 67 10.96 -7.53 0.27
C ILE A 67 10.05 -6.30 0.26
N GLN A 68 10.61 -5.11 0.48
CA GLN A 68 9.86 -3.86 0.45
C GLN A 68 9.25 -3.61 -0.93
N ALA A 69 10.01 -3.75 -2.01
CA ALA A 69 9.49 -3.58 -3.37
C ALA A 69 8.37 -4.59 -3.69
N LEU A 70 8.53 -5.86 -3.29
CA LEU A 70 7.53 -6.90 -3.47
C LEU A 70 6.25 -6.63 -2.67
N ILE A 71 6.35 -6.21 -1.41
CA ILE A 71 5.19 -5.84 -0.58
C ILE A 71 4.51 -4.59 -1.16
N GLN A 72 5.26 -3.55 -1.51
CA GLN A 72 4.72 -2.30 -2.02
C GLN A 72 4.03 -2.48 -3.37
N TYR A 73 4.58 -3.30 -4.25
CA TYR A 73 3.98 -3.63 -5.54
C TYR A 73 2.79 -4.58 -5.38
N GLY A 74 2.91 -5.61 -4.55
CA GLY A 74 1.82 -6.53 -4.21
C GLY A 74 0.62 -5.84 -3.56
N THR A 75 0.86 -4.76 -2.83
CA THR A 75 -0.20 -3.92 -2.25
C THR A 75 -0.96 -3.10 -3.30
N TYR A 76 -0.31 -2.77 -4.42
CA TYR A 76 -0.70 -1.59 -5.20
C TYR A 76 -0.80 -1.79 -6.72
N LEU A 77 -0.95 -3.04 -7.16
CA LEU A 77 -1.26 -3.41 -8.55
C LEU A 77 -2.64 -2.94 -9.06
N LYS A 78 -3.16 -1.87 -8.47
CA LYS A 78 -4.40 -1.20 -8.82
C LYS A 78 -4.21 -0.16 -9.94
N MET A 79 -2.99 0.39 -10.12
CA MET A 79 -2.78 1.61 -10.94
C MET A 79 -2.00 1.48 -12.25
N GLU A 80 -1.25 0.38 -12.50
CA GLU A 80 -0.49 0.20 -13.75
C GLU A 80 -1.34 -0.47 -14.87
N GLY A 81 -2.64 -0.12 -14.97
CA GLY A 81 -3.49 -0.50 -16.12
C GLY A 81 -3.81 -2.00 -16.27
N LYS A 82 -3.38 -2.86 -15.35
CA LYS A 82 -3.83 -4.26 -15.24
C LYS A 82 -4.14 -4.59 -13.79
N LYS A 83 -5.44 -4.71 -13.52
CA LYS A 83 -6.02 -5.27 -12.29
C LYS A 83 -5.64 -6.75 -12.19
N ASP A 84 -4.42 -7.04 -11.77
CA ASP A 84 -3.99 -8.42 -11.63
C ASP A 84 -3.74 -8.77 -10.16
N GLN A 85 -4.84 -9.10 -9.47
CA GLN A 85 -4.82 -9.65 -8.11
C GLN A 85 -3.90 -10.88 -8.01
N ARG A 86 -3.72 -11.62 -9.10
CA ARG A 86 -2.77 -12.75 -9.16
C ARG A 86 -1.34 -12.27 -9.07
N VAL A 87 -0.94 -11.25 -9.84
CA VAL A 87 0.41 -10.67 -9.74
C VAL A 87 0.64 -10.10 -8.34
N ALA A 88 -0.38 -9.47 -7.75
CA ALA A 88 -0.30 -8.94 -6.39
C ALA A 88 -0.01 -10.05 -5.37
N LYS A 89 -0.79 -11.13 -5.45
CA LYS A 89 -0.62 -12.34 -4.64
C LYS A 89 0.73 -13.02 -4.89
N ASP A 90 1.19 -13.08 -6.13
CA ASP A 90 2.48 -13.68 -6.50
C ASP A 90 3.66 -12.90 -5.91
N CYS A 91 3.62 -11.57 -5.92
CA CYS A 91 4.64 -10.74 -5.29
C CYS A 91 4.66 -10.90 -3.77
N LEU A 92 3.50 -10.96 -3.12
CA LEU A 92 3.41 -11.21 -1.68
C LEU A 92 3.90 -12.62 -1.31
N LYS A 93 3.54 -13.64 -2.11
CA LYS A 93 4.05 -15.01 -1.96
C LYS A 93 5.55 -15.08 -2.15
N GLU A 94 6.10 -14.32 -3.08
CA GLU A 94 7.54 -14.23 -3.29
C GLU A 94 8.26 -13.55 -2.12
N ALA A 95 7.69 -12.48 -1.55
CA ALA A 95 8.20 -11.88 -0.32
C ALA A 95 8.26 -12.92 0.81
N LEU A 96 7.20 -13.73 0.96
CA LEU A 96 7.14 -14.83 1.94
C LEU A 96 8.13 -15.98 1.69
N ARG A 97 8.56 -16.20 0.43
CA ARG A 97 9.64 -17.15 0.12
C ARG A 97 11.01 -16.64 0.56
N ILE A 98 11.21 -15.32 0.55
CA ILE A 98 12.46 -14.68 0.99
C ILE A 98 12.49 -14.59 2.52
N ASP A 99 11.37 -14.22 3.12
CA ASP A 99 11.21 -14.15 4.57
C ASP A 99 9.81 -14.59 4.99
N ARG A 100 9.72 -15.67 5.78
CA ARG A 100 8.43 -16.23 6.22
C ARG A 100 7.79 -15.43 7.35
N ASN A 101 8.54 -14.54 8.02
CA ASN A 101 8.08 -13.79 9.18
C ASN A 101 7.63 -12.38 8.81
N LEU A 102 6.72 -12.28 7.83
CA LEU A 102 6.17 -11.01 7.35
C LEU A 102 4.66 -10.95 7.61
N PRO A 103 4.23 -10.51 8.81
CA PRO A 103 2.80 -10.40 9.16
C PRO A 103 1.99 -9.62 8.13
N ILE A 104 2.53 -8.50 7.65
CA ILE A 104 1.88 -7.67 6.66
C ILE A 104 1.63 -8.39 5.32
N ALA A 105 2.53 -9.30 4.91
CA ALA A 105 2.36 -10.07 3.68
C ALA A 105 1.25 -11.12 3.85
N HIS A 106 1.23 -11.83 4.99
CA HIS A 106 0.15 -12.75 5.31
C HIS A 106 -1.21 -12.04 5.38
N TYR A 107 -1.29 -10.91 6.08
CA TYR A 107 -2.51 -10.10 6.16
C TYR A 107 -3.05 -9.69 4.79
N ARG A 108 -2.17 -9.20 3.89
CA ARG A 108 -2.56 -8.78 2.54
C ARG A 108 -2.99 -9.94 1.66
N ILE A 109 -2.35 -11.11 1.75
CA ILE A 109 -2.81 -12.31 1.03
C ILE A 109 -4.17 -12.77 1.58
N GLY A 110 -4.35 -12.75 2.91
CA GLY A 110 -5.62 -13.06 3.56
C GLY A 110 -6.75 -12.15 3.07
N PHE A 111 -6.49 -10.85 2.98
CA PHE A 111 -7.42 -9.88 2.43
C PHE A 111 -7.77 -10.15 0.95
N LEU A 112 -6.77 -10.45 0.11
CA LEU A 112 -7.04 -10.79 -1.30
C LEU A 112 -7.87 -12.07 -1.42
N ALA A 113 -7.57 -13.11 -0.64
CA ALA A 113 -8.35 -14.34 -0.61
C ALA A 113 -9.78 -14.10 -0.08
N TYR A 114 -9.93 -13.22 0.91
CA TYR A 114 -11.24 -12.79 1.42
C TYR A 114 -12.09 -12.14 0.34
N GLN A 115 -11.50 -11.23 -0.44
CA GLN A 115 -12.17 -10.58 -1.57
C GLN A 115 -12.57 -11.58 -2.67
N GLU A 116 -11.77 -12.64 -2.85
CA GLU A 116 -12.07 -13.77 -3.74
C GLU A 116 -13.10 -14.75 -3.15
N LYS A 117 -13.63 -14.49 -1.94
CA LYS A 117 -14.51 -15.40 -1.16
C LYS A 117 -13.89 -16.77 -0.86
N ARG A 118 -12.56 -16.85 -0.86
CA ARG A 118 -11.80 -18.04 -0.52
C ARG A 118 -11.48 -18.02 0.96
N TYR A 119 -12.53 -18.21 1.76
CA TYR A 119 -12.50 -18.02 3.21
C TYR A 119 -11.56 -18.98 3.92
N ASP A 120 -11.38 -20.19 3.38
CA ASP A 120 -10.43 -21.21 3.83
C ASP A 120 -8.97 -20.73 3.74
N GLU A 121 -8.53 -20.21 2.59
CA GLU A 121 -7.20 -19.64 2.40
C GLU A 121 -7.03 -18.36 3.22
N ALA A 122 -8.06 -17.51 3.23
CA ALA A 122 -8.04 -16.25 3.97
C ALA A 122 -7.80 -16.46 5.47
N LEU A 123 -8.52 -17.41 6.07
CA LEU A 123 -8.42 -17.76 7.49
C LEU A 123 -7.00 -18.16 7.89
N ILE A 124 -6.35 -19.04 7.10
CA ILE A 124 -4.97 -19.47 7.34
C ILE A 124 -4.02 -18.28 7.35
N HIS A 125 -4.17 -17.37 6.38
CA HIS A 125 -3.31 -16.21 6.25
C HIS A 125 -3.54 -15.18 7.36
N PHE A 126 -4.78 -14.93 7.78
CA PHE A 126 -5.04 -14.06 8.93
C PHE A 126 -4.51 -14.65 10.23
N GLN A 127 -4.62 -15.97 10.42
CA GLN A 127 -4.04 -16.67 11.57
C GLN A 127 -2.53 -16.47 11.62
N GLN A 128 -1.84 -16.70 10.50
CA GLN A 128 -0.39 -16.52 10.38
C GLN A 128 0.02 -15.07 10.65
N ALA A 129 -0.72 -14.10 10.12
CA ALA A 129 -0.45 -12.68 10.35
C ALA A 129 -0.54 -12.29 11.84
N LEU A 130 -1.45 -12.93 12.59
CA LEU A 130 -1.68 -12.68 14.01
C LEU A 130 -0.78 -13.51 14.95
N SER A 131 -0.19 -14.60 14.47
CA SER A 131 0.60 -15.54 15.31
C SER A 131 2.09 -15.23 15.40
N ILE A 132 2.63 -14.35 14.54
CA ILE A 132 4.07 -14.07 14.51
C ILE A 132 4.44 -13.18 15.72
N PRO A 133 5.38 -13.61 16.59
CA PRO A 133 5.78 -12.84 17.77
C PRO A 133 6.43 -11.49 17.42
N GLU A 134 6.04 -10.42 18.13
CA GLU A 134 6.52 -9.04 17.89
C GLU A 134 8.04 -8.89 17.94
N GLY A 135 8.73 -9.66 18.80
CA GLY A 135 10.19 -9.60 18.95
C GLY A 135 10.98 -10.13 17.73
N ASN A 136 10.34 -10.83 16.79
CA ASN A 136 10.98 -11.41 15.62
C ASN A 136 10.70 -10.63 14.31
N ILE A 137 9.98 -9.51 14.39
CA ILE A 137 9.48 -8.78 13.23
C ILE A 137 10.23 -7.46 13.09
N GLU A 138 10.76 -7.16 11.90
CA GLU A 138 11.18 -5.80 11.60
C GLU A 138 9.96 -4.88 11.71
N THR A 139 10.03 -3.82 12.52
CA THR A 139 8.88 -2.96 12.87
C THR A 139 8.06 -2.49 11.66
N LYS A 140 8.71 -2.24 10.51
CA LYS A 140 8.05 -1.84 9.26
C LYS A 140 7.18 -2.92 8.58
N TYR A 141 7.31 -4.18 8.97
CA TYR A 141 6.51 -5.31 8.46
C TYR A 141 5.53 -5.86 9.50
N ALA A 142 5.55 -5.31 10.72
CA ALA A 142 4.57 -5.63 11.75
C ALA A 142 3.19 -5.09 11.37
N LEU A 143 2.14 -5.76 11.85
CA LEU A 143 0.80 -5.18 11.79
C LEU A 143 0.69 -4.07 12.84
N ASN A 144 0.10 -2.94 12.48
CA ASN A 144 -0.31 -1.96 13.47
C ASN A 144 -1.59 -2.41 14.20
N GLU A 145 -1.94 -1.73 15.29
CA GLU A 145 -3.11 -2.10 16.11
C GLU A 145 -4.43 -2.13 15.33
N ARG A 146 -4.58 -1.26 14.33
CA ARG A 146 -5.77 -1.25 13.49
C ARG A 146 -5.79 -2.49 12.58
N GLN A 147 -4.71 -2.79 11.89
CA GLN A 147 -4.59 -3.99 11.06
C GLN A 147 -4.79 -5.27 11.88
N LYS A 148 -4.27 -5.35 13.11
CA LYS A 148 -4.53 -6.48 14.02
C LYS A 148 -6.03 -6.63 14.31
N ARG A 149 -6.74 -5.52 14.55
CA ARG A 149 -8.21 -5.55 14.75
C ARG A 149 -8.93 -6.01 13.48
N TYR A 150 -8.58 -5.48 12.33
CA TYR A 150 -9.17 -5.88 11.04
C TYR A 150 -8.87 -7.34 10.70
N ALA A 151 -7.64 -7.82 10.91
CA ALA A 151 -7.28 -9.22 10.72
C ALA A 151 -8.13 -10.15 11.59
N LYS A 152 -8.43 -9.77 12.84
CA LYS A 152 -9.33 -10.53 13.73
C LYS A 152 -10.78 -10.51 13.23
N LEU A 153 -11.28 -9.37 12.76
CA LEU A 153 -12.62 -9.27 12.18
C LEU A 153 -12.76 -10.13 10.93
N TYR A 154 -11.80 -10.02 10.00
CA TYR A 154 -11.77 -10.88 8.82
C TYR A 154 -11.66 -12.36 9.18
N PHE A 155 -10.84 -12.71 10.17
CA PHE A 155 -10.72 -14.09 10.67
C PHE A 155 -12.07 -14.63 11.20
N ILE A 156 -12.78 -13.82 11.99
CA ILE A 156 -14.13 -14.15 12.49
C ILE A 156 -15.08 -14.35 11.32
N ASN A 157 -15.14 -13.40 10.38
CA ASN A 157 -16.05 -13.50 9.24
C ASN A 157 -15.73 -14.72 8.36
N CYS A 158 -14.46 -15.04 8.11
CA CYS A 158 -14.08 -16.26 7.39
C CYS A 158 -14.61 -17.51 8.11
N SER A 159 -14.44 -17.58 9.43
CA SER A 159 -14.88 -18.72 10.23
C SER A 159 -16.40 -18.91 10.17
N LEU A 160 -17.14 -17.79 10.18
CA LEU A 160 -18.59 -17.80 10.11
C LEU A 160 -19.09 -18.18 8.71
N HIS A 161 -18.50 -17.63 7.64
CA HIS A 161 -18.84 -18.04 6.27
C HIS A 161 -18.60 -19.53 6.04
N LEU A 162 -17.46 -20.06 6.48
CA LEU A 162 -17.16 -21.49 6.38
C LEU A 162 -18.16 -22.34 7.18
N ALA A 163 -18.59 -21.88 8.36
CA ALA A 163 -19.61 -22.58 9.13
C ALA A 163 -20.96 -22.60 8.42
N THR A 164 -21.37 -21.49 7.80
CA THR A 164 -22.58 -21.40 6.97
C THR A 164 -22.51 -22.34 5.76
N GLU A 165 -21.41 -22.32 5.00
CA GLU A 165 -21.20 -23.21 3.84
C GLU A 165 -21.24 -24.69 4.24
N LEU A 166 -20.65 -25.06 5.38
CA LEU A 166 -20.72 -26.42 5.92
C LEU A 166 -22.15 -26.82 6.30
N ASN A 167 -22.93 -25.90 6.87
CA ASN A 167 -24.31 -26.18 7.25
C ASN A 167 -25.21 -26.38 6.03
N GLU A 168 -25.12 -25.51 5.02
CA GLU A 168 -25.82 -25.68 3.74
C GLU A 168 -25.49 -27.03 3.09
N THR A 169 -24.23 -27.46 3.20
CA THR A 169 -23.79 -28.77 2.72
C THR A 169 -24.43 -29.90 3.54
N LEU A 170 -24.53 -29.77 4.86
CA LEU A 170 -25.17 -30.77 5.73
C LEU A 170 -26.68 -30.92 5.45
N ASP A 171 -27.39 -29.82 5.24
CA ASP A 171 -28.83 -29.82 4.93
C ASP A 171 -29.15 -30.49 3.58
N SER A 172 -28.14 -30.65 2.71
CA SER A 172 -28.29 -31.32 1.41
C SER A 172 -28.24 -32.85 1.48
N PHE A 173 -27.90 -33.44 2.63
CA PHE A 173 -27.92 -34.90 2.83
C PHE A 173 -29.33 -35.36 3.25
N ASP A 174 -29.83 -36.40 2.58
CA ASP A 174 -31.19 -36.94 2.72
C ASP A 174 -31.28 -37.97 3.86
N ASP A 175 -30.75 -37.62 5.04
CA ASP A 175 -30.74 -38.50 6.22
C ASP A 175 -31.75 -38.04 7.28
N GLU A 176 -32.41 -39.00 7.96
CA GLU A 176 -33.29 -38.80 9.14
C GLU A 176 -32.50 -38.35 10.39
N ILE A 177 -31.50 -37.48 10.25
CA ILE A 177 -30.79 -36.88 11.38
C ILE A 177 -31.62 -35.69 11.85
N GLU A 178 -31.85 -35.62 13.16
CA GLU A 178 -32.54 -34.48 13.78
C GLU A 178 -31.84 -33.19 13.32
N PRO A 179 -32.55 -32.26 12.66
CA PRO A 179 -31.92 -31.09 12.06
C PRO A 179 -31.16 -30.33 13.14
N LEU A 180 -29.89 -30.03 12.87
CA LEU A 180 -29.11 -29.17 13.74
C LEU A 180 -29.90 -27.87 13.95
N PRO A 181 -29.89 -27.27 15.15
CA PRO A 181 -30.56 -25.99 15.36
C PRO A 181 -30.09 -24.99 14.30
N GLY A 182 -31.02 -24.51 13.47
CA GLY A 182 -30.68 -23.71 12.29
C GLY A 182 -29.79 -22.51 12.66
N TYR A 183 -28.57 -22.49 12.12
CA TYR A 183 -27.61 -21.41 12.36
C TYR A 183 -28.07 -20.06 11.80
N ASP A 184 -29.09 -20.06 10.94
CA ASP A 184 -29.75 -18.86 10.40
C ASP A 184 -30.38 -17.98 11.51
N PHE A 185 -30.66 -18.55 12.68
CA PHE A 185 -31.10 -17.82 13.88
C PHE A 185 -30.00 -17.61 14.93
N SER A 186 -28.77 -17.99 14.60
CA SER A 186 -27.65 -17.81 15.50
C SER A 186 -27.27 -16.33 15.58
N PRO A 187 -27.00 -15.77 16.78
CA PRO A 187 -26.46 -14.41 16.94
C PRO A 187 -25.20 -14.13 16.10
N TYR A 188 -24.57 -15.18 15.57
CA TYR A 188 -23.47 -15.09 14.64
C TYR A 188 -23.84 -14.49 13.28
N PHE A 189 -25.06 -14.70 12.73
CA PHE A 189 -25.43 -14.13 11.43
C PHE A 189 -25.57 -12.60 11.49
N ASP A 190 -26.23 -12.11 12.54
CA ASP A 190 -26.25 -10.68 12.89
C ASP A 190 -24.83 -10.13 13.09
N MET A 191 -23.94 -10.93 13.68
CA MET A 191 -22.54 -10.54 13.88
C MET A 191 -21.77 -10.46 12.56
N ILE A 192 -21.99 -11.37 11.60
CA ILE A 192 -21.43 -11.27 10.25
C ILE A 192 -21.85 -9.95 9.62
N HIS A 193 -23.16 -9.67 9.59
CA HIS A 193 -23.68 -8.45 8.97
C HIS A 193 -23.11 -7.19 9.61
N ARG A 194 -23.10 -7.09 10.94
CA ARG A 194 -22.50 -5.94 11.64
C ARG A 194 -21.01 -5.81 11.38
N ASN A 195 -20.29 -6.94 11.29
CA ASN A 195 -18.86 -6.92 10.98
C ASN A 195 -18.62 -6.49 9.53
N GLU A 196 -19.38 -7.00 8.56
CA GLU A 196 -19.32 -6.57 7.15
C GLU A 196 -19.59 -5.07 7.01
N GLU A 197 -20.63 -4.57 7.69
CA GLU A 197 -20.94 -3.14 7.73
C GLU A 197 -19.76 -2.34 8.30
N TYR A 198 -19.14 -2.80 9.39
CA TYR A 198 -17.96 -2.15 9.96
C TYR A 198 -16.73 -2.21 9.04
N LEU A 199 -16.48 -3.36 8.41
CA LEU A 199 -15.37 -3.60 7.49
C LEU A 199 -15.52 -2.81 6.19
N GLY A 200 -16.75 -2.51 5.77
CA GLY A 200 -17.07 -1.72 4.58
C GLY A 200 -16.92 -0.20 4.76
N ARG A 201 -16.70 0.29 5.98
CA ARG A 201 -16.53 1.72 6.25
C ARG A 201 -15.20 2.24 5.71
N HIS A 202 -15.21 3.49 5.28
CA HIS A 202 -14.05 4.25 4.91
C HIS A 202 -13.73 5.26 6.01
N LYS A 203 -12.44 5.48 6.24
CA LYS A 203 -11.96 6.51 7.15
C LYS A 203 -11.85 7.83 6.39
N ILE A 204 -12.33 8.88 7.02
CA ILE A 204 -12.19 10.25 6.55
C ILE A 204 -11.23 10.98 7.47
N ILE A 205 -10.25 11.67 6.90
CA ILE A 205 -9.29 12.51 7.62
C ILE A 205 -9.42 13.93 7.08
N THR A 206 -9.68 14.86 7.98
CA THR A 206 -9.73 16.31 7.71
C THR A 206 -8.78 17.03 8.67
N ARG A 207 -8.77 18.37 8.63
CA ARG A 207 -8.04 19.17 9.64
C ARG A 207 -8.63 19.05 11.04
N ASP A 208 -9.94 18.84 11.13
CA ASP A 208 -10.68 18.84 12.40
C ASP A 208 -10.64 17.49 13.11
N GLY A 209 -10.19 16.44 12.41
CA GLY A 209 -10.00 15.12 12.97
C GLY A 209 -10.36 14.01 12.00
N GLU A 210 -10.68 12.85 12.57
CA GLU A 210 -10.94 11.61 11.85
C GLU A 210 -12.36 11.13 12.11
N THR A 211 -13.08 10.77 11.05
CA THR A 211 -14.43 10.20 11.10
C THR A 211 -14.51 8.98 10.17
N PHE A 212 -15.70 8.38 10.07
CA PHE A 212 -15.96 7.25 9.17
C PHE A 212 -17.24 7.49 8.37
N CYS A 213 -17.24 7.00 7.13
CA CYS A 213 -18.41 6.95 6.27
C CYS A 213 -18.58 5.56 5.67
N PHE A 214 -19.76 5.26 5.15
CA PHE A 214 -20.05 4.11 4.31
C PHE A 214 -19.70 4.41 2.85
N LYS A 215 -19.67 3.35 2.03
CA LYS A 215 -19.23 3.45 0.63
C LYS A 215 -20.20 4.24 -0.24
N ASP A 216 -21.49 4.13 0.04
CA ASP A 216 -22.58 4.86 -0.61
C ASP A 216 -22.60 6.36 -0.27
N GLU A 217 -21.99 6.77 0.84
CA GLU A 217 -21.83 8.17 1.22
C GLU A 217 -20.62 8.86 0.53
N ILE A 218 -19.72 8.10 -0.12
CA ILE A 218 -18.47 8.64 -0.67
C ILE A 218 -18.73 9.70 -1.76
N ASP A 219 -19.74 9.50 -2.60
CA ASP A 219 -20.05 10.41 -3.70
C ASP A 219 -20.39 11.82 -3.20
N GLU A 220 -21.03 11.94 -2.03
CA GLU A 220 -21.31 13.22 -1.37
C GLU A 220 -20.04 13.99 -1.01
N TYR A 221 -18.97 13.28 -0.66
CA TYR A 221 -17.68 13.90 -0.40
C TYR A 221 -16.96 14.30 -1.68
N LEU A 222 -17.03 13.48 -2.75
CA LEU A 222 -16.33 13.75 -4.02
C LEU A 222 -16.85 15.03 -4.71
N ASP A 223 -18.11 15.39 -4.47
CA ASP A 223 -18.77 16.57 -5.02
C ASP A 223 -18.62 17.86 -4.18
N GLN A 224 -17.84 17.82 -3.09
CA GLN A 224 -17.63 18.98 -2.23
C GLN A 224 -17.03 20.18 -2.98
N GLU A 225 -17.70 21.33 -2.87
CA GLU A 225 -17.18 22.60 -3.38
C GLU A 225 -16.02 23.13 -2.51
N ASN A 226 -15.06 23.74 -3.17
CA ASN A 226 -13.87 24.39 -2.61
C ASN A 226 -13.07 23.51 -1.64
N THR A 227 -13.12 22.18 -1.80
CA THR A 227 -12.42 21.22 -0.95
C THR A 227 -11.63 20.24 -1.82
N ILE A 228 -10.38 19.97 -1.44
CA ILE A 228 -9.56 18.95 -2.11
C ILE A 228 -9.92 17.61 -1.52
N VAL A 229 -10.43 16.70 -2.34
CA VAL A 229 -10.81 15.37 -1.89
C VAL A 229 -9.81 14.38 -2.48
N LEU A 230 -9.00 13.75 -1.62
CA LEU A 230 -8.07 12.70 -2.01
C LEU A 230 -8.64 11.35 -1.58
N TYR A 231 -9.17 10.59 -2.53
CA TYR A 231 -9.77 9.30 -2.29
C TYR A 231 -8.86 8.15 -2.71
N PHE A 232 -8.43 7.35 -1.74
CA PHE A 232 -7.74 6.08 -1.92
C PHE A 232 -8.78 4.95 -2.01
N SER A 233 -9.31 4.74 -3.22
CA SER A 233 -10.35 3.73 -3.46
C SER A 233 -9.81 2.31 -3.57
N ASP A 234 -10.72 1.36 -3.78
CA ASP A 234 -10.37 -0.03 -4.08
C ASP A 234 -9.71 -0.22 -5.45
N HIS A 235 -9.77 0.76 -6.35
CA HIS A 235 -9.31 0.59 -7.74
C HIS A 235 -8.30 1.64 -8.18
N GLU A 236 -8.42 2.87 -7.71
CA GLU A 236 -7.60 4.00 -8.12
C GLU A 236 -7.44 5.01 -6.98
N ASN A 237 -6.36 5.80 -6.97
CA ASN A 237 -6.39 7.03 -6.18
C ASN A 237 -6.88 8.15 -7.05
N VAL A 238 -7.85 8.88 -6.55
CA VAL A 238 -8.47 9.98 -7.26
C VAL A 238 -8.30 11.22 -6.40
N VAL A 239 -7.91 12.32 -7.05
CA VAL A 239 -8.01 13.66 -6.47
C VAL A 239 -9.14 14.41 -7.17
N CYS A 240 -10.03 15.00 -6.38
CA CYS A 240 -11.16 15.78 -6.84
C CYS A 240 -11.09 17.22 -6.30
N PHE A 241 -11.57 18.16 -7.10
CA PHE A 241 -11.80 19.55 -6.71
C PHE A 241 -12.87 20.17 -7.62
N ASN A 242 -13.94 20.71 -7.03
CA ASN A 242 -15.04 21.39 -7.74
C ASN A 242 -15.60 20.55 -8.92
N GLY A 243 -15.93 19.28 -8.66
CA GLY A 243 -16.49 18.35 -9.65
C GLY A 243 -15.51 17.87 -10.73
N LYS A 244 -14.26 18.33 -10.74
CA LYS A 244 -13.21 17.80 -11.61
C LYS A 244 -12.39 16.76 -10.87
N GLN A 245 -12.08 15.66 -11.55
CA GLN A 245 -11.33 14.55 -10.97
C GLN A 245 -10.13 14.16 -11.81
N ARG A 246 -9.12 13.59 -11.13
CA ARG A 246 -7.94 13.02 -11.77
C ARG A 246 -7.38 11.85 -11.00
N THR A 247 -7.05 10.79 -11.72
CA THR A 247 -6.36 9.63 -11.17
C THR A 247 -4.87 9.94 -10.93
N LEU A 248 -4.39 9.73 -9.71
CA LEU A 248 -2.99 9.93 -9.31
C LEU A 248 -2.28 8.61 -9.11
N HIS A 249 -1.10 8.44 -9.70
CA HIS A 249 -0.23 7.32 -9.38
C HIS A 249 0.14 7.27 -7.89
N LYS A 250 0.49 6.08 -7.39
CA LYS A 250 0.80 5.77 -5.99
C LYS A 250 1.62 6.84 -5.27
N ASN A 251 2.83 7.08 -5.78
CA ASN A 251 3.81 7.89 -5.07
C ASN A 251 3.36 9.36 -5.05
N ARG A 252 2.71 9.85 -6.10
CA ARG A 252 2.05 11.17 -6.11
C ARG A 252 0.87 11.27 -5.15
N ALA A 253 0.02 10.25 -5.05
CA ALA A 253 -1.10 10.24 -4.10
C ALA A 253 -0.58 10.25 -2.64
N GLU A 254 0.42 9.43 -2.33
CA GLU A 254 1.10 9.42 -1.03
C GLU A 254 1.79 10.76 -0.72
N LEU A 255 2.48 11.33 -1.70
CA LEU A 255 3.13 12.64 -1.55
C LEU A 255 2.10 13.73 -1.28
N LEU A 256 0.97 13.75 -2.01
CA LEU A 256 -0.10 14.70 -1.78
C LEU A 256 -0.70 14.54 -0.38
N ARG A 257 -1.03 13.32 0.03
CA ARG A 257 -1.54 13.02 1.38
C ARG A 257 -0.60 13.56 2.46
N TYR A 258 0.70 13.27 2.34
CA TYR A 258 1.70 13.66 3.33
C TYR A 258 1.90 15.19 3.37
N LEU A 259 1.85 15.86 2.21
CA LEU A 259 1.87 17.33 2.12
C LEU A 259 0.64 17.95 2.78
N LEU A 260 -0.56 17.42 2.54
CA LEU A 260 -1.81 17.92 3.12
C LEU A 260 -1.82 17.80 4.66
N LEU A 261 -1.34 16.67 5.18
CA LEU A 261 -1.36 16.41 6.63
C LEU A 261 -0.25 17.14 7.39
N TYR A 262 0.96 17.20 6.82
CA TYR A 262 2.17 17.56 7.57
C TYR A 262 2.96 18.72 6.97
N GLY A 263 2.77 19.04 5.69
CA GLY A 263 3.56 20.05 4.98
C GLY A 263 3.07 21.46 5.25
N LYS A 264 3.68 22.14 6.24
CA LYS A 264 3.35 23.53 6.62
C LYS A 264 4.51 24.48 6.32
N ASN A 265 4.27 25.79 6.22
CA ASN A 265 5.36 26.78 6.02
C ASN A 265 6.44 26.71 7.12
N THR A 266 6.04 26.36 8.36
CA THR A 266 6.95 26.17 9.49
C THR A 266 7.69 24.83 9.46
N ARG A 267 7.16 23.84 8.73
CA ARG A 267 7.74 22.50 8.57
C ARG A 267 7.54 22.01 7.12
N PRO A 268 8.35 22.49 6.16
CA PRO A 268 8.32 21.98 4.81
C PRO A 268 8.77 20.51 4.78
N ILE A 269 8.12 19.71 3.95
CA ILE A 269 8.47 18.31 3.70
C ILE A 269 9.74 18.28 2.85
N MET A 270 10.76 17.62 3.39
CA MET A 270 12.07 17.45 2.79
C MET A 270 12.19 16.05 2.17
N MET A 271 13.14 15.86 1.26
CA MET A 271 13.38 14.57 0.61
C MET A 271 13.63 13.42 1.61
N ARG A 272 14.30 13.72 2.73
CA ARG A 272 14.55 12.75 3.81
C ARG A 272 13.29 12.24 4.49
N ASP A 273 12.21 13.03 4.48
CA ASP A 273 10.92 12.64 5.07
C ASP A 273 10.17 11.63 4.18
N LEU A 274 10.68 11.37 2.97
CA LEU A 274 10.09 10.49 1.97
C LEU A 274 10.90 9.19 1.79
N SER A 275 11.74 8.82 2.76
CA SER A 275 12.64 7.66 2.67
C SER A 275 11.93 6.31 2.45
N ASP A 276 10.65 6.20 2.79
CA ASP A 276 9.89 4.97 2.54
C ASP A 276 9.30 4.91 1.12
N LEU A 277 9.14 6.08 0.47
CA LEU A 277 8.82 6.21 -0.96
C LEU A 277 10.05 6.05 -1.85
N ILE A 278 11.21 6.49 -1.37
CA ILE A 278 12.48 6.41 -2.07
C ILE A 278 13.36 5.50 -1.25
N SER A 279 13.57 4.25 -1.64
CA SER A 279 14.60 3.39 -1.03
C SER A 279 15.97 4.08 -1.17
N THR A 280 16.33 4.94 -0.22
CA THR A 280 17.30 6.03 -0.40
C THR A 280 18.71 5.50 -0.34
N HIS A 281 19.47 5.51 -1.44
CA HIS A 281 20.95 5.56 -1.41
C HIS A 281 21.55 6.26 -2.65
N GLN A 282 20.90 7.27 -3.22
CA GLN A 282 21.56 8.15 -4.21
C GLN A 282 22.35 9.27 -3.53
N THR A 283 23.26 9.90 -4.26
CA THR A 283 23.87 11.18 -3.88
C THR A 283 22.77 12.24 -3.70
N GLY A 284 22.97 13.17 -2.76
CA GLY A 284 21.94 14.15 -2.37
C GLY A 284 21.30 14.91 -3.53
N ASP A 285 22.08 15.24 -4.56
CA ASP A 285 21.60 16.05 -5.69
C ASP A 285 20.62 15.31 -6.61
N GLN A 286 20.87 14.03 -6.94
CA GLN A 286 19.97 13.26 -7.83
C GLN A 286 18.59 13.03 -7.18
N ASN A 287 18.60 12.75 -5.88
CA ASN A 287 17.39 12.64 -5.08
C ASN A 287 16.57 13.94 -5.06
N ASN A 288 17.26 15.09 -4.95
CA ASN A 288 16.60 16.39 -4.95
C ASN A 288 15.96 16.72 -6.31
N ASP A 289 16.61 16.34 -7.41
CA ASP A 289 16.03 16.52 -8.76
C ASP A 289 14.81 15.62 -8.99
N ALA A 290 14.88 14.37 -8.53
CA ALA A 290 13.75 13.46 -8.51
C ALA A 290 12.57 14.08 -7.74
N TYR A 291 12.83 14.61 -6.55
CA TYR A 291 11.82 15.21 -5.70
C TYR A 291 11.18 16.44 -6.34
N ARG A 292 12.00 17.33 -6.93
CA ARG A 292 11.54 18.47 -7.72
C ARG A 292 10.64 18.01 -8.87
N GLN A 293 11.02 16.94 -9.57
CA GLN A 293 10.25 16.39 -10.69
C GLN A 293 8.91 15.80 -10.22
N ALA A 294 8.89 15.07 -9.10
CA ALA A 294 7.66 14.53 -8.50
C ALA A 294 6.70 15.65 -8.09
N ILE A 295 7.20 16.70 -7.43
CA ILE A 295 6.40 17.88 -7.06
C ILE A 295 5.89 18.61 -8.30
N ARG A 296 6.71 18.76 -9.34
CA ARG A 296 6.29 19.40 -10.60
C ARG A 296 5.11 18.64 -11.22
N ARG A 297 5.22 17.31 -11.34
CA ARG A 297 4.15 16.48 -11.89
C ARG A 297 2.88 16.54 -11.04
N LEU A 298 3.03 16.49 -9.72
CA LEU A 298 1.88 16.65 -8.81
C LEU A 298 1.18 17.99 -9.03
N ARG A 299 1.93 19.11 -9.14
CA ARG A 299 1.33 20.42 -9.47
C ARG A 299 0.62 20.40 -10.83
N ASP A 300 1.21 19.75 -11.83
CA ASP A 300 0.59 19.63 -13.17
C ASP A 300 -0.73 18.83 -13.12
N ASP A 301 -0.82 17.79 -12.27
CA ASP A 301 -2.08 17.05 -12.07
C ASP A 301 -3.13 17.90 -11.36
N LEU A 302 -2.74 18.61 -10.29
CA LEU A 302 -3.66 19.48 -9.54
C LEU A 302 -4.19 20.63 -10.39
N GLU A 303 -3.35 21.21 -11.25
CA GLU A 303 -3.78 22.27 -12.19
C GLU A 303 -4.86 21.78 -13.17
N GLN A 304 -4.80 20.53 -13.59
CA GLN A 304 -5.80 19.96 -14.50
C GLN A 304 -7.19 19.79 -13.87
N ILE A 305 -7.27 19.76 -12.53
CA ILE A 305 -8.54 19.82 -11.79
C ILE A 305 -8.88 21.23 -11.29
N GLY A 306 -8.15 22.27 -11.75
CA GLY A 306 -8.46 23.67 -11.46
C GLY A 306 -7.81 24.24 -10.21
N LEU A 307 -6.88 23.51 -9.57
CA LEU A 307 -6.13 24.00 -8.42
C LEU A 307 -4.90 24.83 -8.86
N SER A 308 -4.60 25.91 -8.13
CA SER A 308 -3.43 26.73 -8.44
C SER A 308 -2.12 26.00 -8.17
N ARG A 309 -1.15 26.12 -9.09
CA ARG A 309 0.24 25.65 -8.89
C ARG A 309 0.91 26.24 -7.64
N GLN A 310 0.40 27.37 -7.13
CA GLN A 310 0.90 28.07 -5.95
C GLN A 310 0.49 27.45 -4.61
N LEU A 311 -0.38 26.43 -4.61
CA LEU A 311 -0.79 25.73 -3.39
C LEU A 311 0.32 24.90 -2.77
N ILE A 312 1.22 24.36 -3.60
CA ILE A 312 2.44 23.73 -3.11
C ILE A 312 3.55 24.77 -3.27
N LYS A 313 4.11 25.27 -2.17
CA LYS A 313 5.21 26.26 -2.17
C LYS A 313 6.54 25.62 -1.82
N SER A 314 7.63 26.21 -2.32
CA SER A 314 8.99 25.78 -2.02
C SER A 314 9.60 26.67 -0.94
N LYS A 315 10.30 26.07 0.02
CA LYS A 315 11.11 26.75 1.02
C LYS A 315 12.39 25.93 1.25
N PRO A 316 13.54 26.35 0.70
CA PRO A 316 14.77 25.60 0.86
C PRO A 316 15.30 25.70 2.28
N TYR A 317 15.95 24.64 2.75
CA TYR A 317 16.68 24.57 4.02
C TYR A 317 18.07 24.02 3.73
N ASP A 318 19.13 24.76 4.07
CA ASP A 318 20.52 24.43 3.74
C ASP A 318 20.75 24.06 2.26
N GLY A 319 20.09 24.78 1.34
CA GLY A 319 20.18 24.55 -0.11
C GLY A 319 19.36 23.35 -0.62
N ILE A 320 18.76 22.57 0.27
CA ILE A 320 17.91 21.42 -0.08
C ILE A 320 16.46 21.90 -0.23
N PRO A 321 15.75 21.55 -1.33
CA PRO A 321 14.37 21.97 -1.53
C PRO A 321 13.43 21.29 -0.52
N GLY A 322 12.64 22.09 0.20
CA GLY A 322 11.50 21.65 0.99
C GLY A 322 10.21 22.18 0.39
N TYR A 323 9.12 21.42 0.52
CA TYR A 323 7.80 21.80 -0.01
C TYR A 323 6.72 21.74 1.04
N TYR A 324 5.78 22.66 0.99
CA TYR A 324 4.63 22.70 1.89
C TYR A 324 3.36 23.05 1.14
N PHE A 325 2.23 22.61 1.70
CA PHE A 325 0.91 22.94 1.18
C PHE A 325 0.41 24.22 1.87
N THR A 326 -0.18 25.16 1.12
CA THR A 326 -0.73 26.38 1.73
C THR A 326 -2.07 26.07 2.39
N ASP A 327 -2.33 26.68 3.55
CA ASP A 327 -3.53 26.36 4.33
C ASP A 327 -4.82 26.95 3.76
N ASP A 328 -4.78 27.46 2.53
CA ASP A 328 -5.81 28.29 1.91
C ASP A 328 -7.06 27.50 1.47
N ILE A 329 -6.95 26.18 1.31
CA ILE A 329 -8.04 25.30 0.86
C ILE A 329 -8.20 24.12 1.83
N PRO A 330 -9.43 23.79 2.28
CA PRO A 330 -9.69 22.59 3.07
C PRO A 330 -9.44 21.32 2.27
N PHE A 331 -9.21 20.22 2.97
CA PHE A 331 -9.05 18.91 2.36
C PHE A 331 -9.79 17.83 3.12
N THR A 332 -10.14 16.78 2.38
CA THR A 332 -10.72 15.53 2.86
C THR A 332 -9.91 14.38 2.27
N ILE A 333 -9.33 13.53 3.12
CA ILE A 333 -8.67 12.29 2.67
C ILE A 333 -9.58 11.12 3.04
N ILE A 334 -9.96 10.31 2.05
CA ILE A 334 -10.82 9.15 2.24
C ILE A 334 -10.01 7.90 1.92
N HIS A 335 -9.98 6.92 2.80
CA HIS A 335 -9.29 5.66 2.55
C HIS A 335 -9.90 4.51 3.33
N ARG A 336 -9.66 3.28 2.92
CA ARG A 336 -10.06 2.13 3.73
C ARG A 336 -9.23 2.04 5.01
N PRO A 337 -9.84 1.82 6.19
CA PRO A 337 -9.11 1.83 7.45
C PRO A 337 -8.10 0.68 7.58
N ASP A 338 -8.29 -0.38 6.80
CA ASP A 338 -7.54 -1.62 6.83
C ASP A 338 -6.26 -1.58 5.96
N VAL A 339 -5.98 -0.43 5.33
CA VAL A 339 -4.81 -0.16 4.49
C VAL A 339 -3.89 0.85 5.18
N ASP A 340 -2.60 0.54 5.19
CA ASP A 340 -1.55 1.49 5.58
C ASP A 340 -0.98 2.22 4.37
N PHE A 341 -0.62 3.47 4.63
CA PHE A 341 0.11 4.33 3.73
C PHE A 341 1.60 3.97 3.70
N ILE A 342 2.28 4.29 2.60
CA ILE A 342 3.74 4.12 2.50
C ILE A 342 4.45 5.02 3.51
N LEU A 343 4.04 6.29 3.54
CA LEU A 343 4.59 7.26 4.48
C LEU A 343 3.77 7.20 5.78
N PRO A 344 4.38 7.49 6.94
CA PRO A 344 3.68 7.52 8.22
C PRO A 344 2.60 8.62 8.32
#